data_AF-A0A953DRD6-F1
#
_entry.id   AF-A0A953DRD6-F1
#
_cell.length_a   1.000
_cell.length_b   1.000
_cell.length_c   1.000
_cell.angle_alpha   90.00
_cell.angle_beta   90.00
_cell.angle_gamma   90.00
#
_symmetry.space_group_name_H-M   'P 1'
#
loop_
_entity.id
_entity.type
_entity.pdbx_description
1 polymer ?
#
loop_
_entity_poly.entity_id
_entity_poly.type
_entity_poly.pdbx_seq_one_letter_code
_entity_poly.pdbx_strand_id
1 'polypeptide(L)'
;MPTPSPTAPVSSPLSVPDPDEVVREIAAIAAAELELPAAVTPDARLLEDLALDSLGLTVIAVGLENRFRIRLREEDAEGIRTVRDLAALVVRRVEEQRA
;
A
#
# COMPACT_ATOMS: atom_id res chain seq x y z
N MET A 1 6.99 -21.78 -23.83
CA MET A 1 7.24 -21.04 -22.56
C MET A 1 6.00 -20.24 -22.25
N PRO A 2 5.48 -20.25 -21.02
CA PRO A 2 4.34 -19.42 -20.66
C PRO A 2 4.75 -17.95 -20.76
N THR A 3 4.00 -17.16 -21.52
CA THR A 3 4.01 -15.70 -21.43
C THR A 3 3.43 -15.28 -20.09
N PRO A 4 3.98 -14.26 -19.43
CA PRO A 4 3.15 -13.33 -18.70
C PRO A 4 3.08 -12.01 -19.47
N SER A 5 1.89 -11.72 -19.99
CA SER A 5 1.49 -10.34 -20.30
C SER A 5 1.52 -9.53 -19.01
N PRO A 6 2.23 -8.40 -18.93
CA PRO A 6 1.76 -7.32 -18.09
C PRO A 6 0.63 -6.63 -18.86
N THR A 7 -0.59 -7.12 -18.67
CA THR A 7 -1.79 -6.28 -18.84
C THR A 7 -1.62 -5.12 -17.87
N ALA A 8 -1.14 -3.99 -18.35
CA ALA A 8 -1.43 -2.74 -17.69
C ALA A 8 -2.92 -2.46 -17.93
N PRO A 9 -3.79 -2.52 -16.91
CA PRO A 9 -5.09 -1.89 -17.07
C PRO A 9 -4.83 -0.40 -17.25
N VAL A 10 -5.29 0.11 -18.38
CA VAL A 10 -5.47 1.53 -18.63
C VAL A 10 -6.17 2.17 -17.42
N SER A 11 -5.48 3.10 -16.76
CA SER A 11 -6.02 3.91 -15.68
C SER A 11 -7.30 4.59 -16.16
N SER A 12 -8.45 4.05 -15.75
CA SER A 12 -9.73 4.73 -15.82
C SER A 12 -9.75 5.75 -14.68
N PRO A 13 -9.98 7.04 -14.93
CA PRO A 13 -9.77 8.10 -13.94
C PRO A 13 -10.85 8.16 -12.82
N LEU A 14 -11.65 7.10 -12.61
CA LEU A 14 -12.79 7.10 -11.69
C LEU A 14 -12.96 5.82 -10.84
N SER A 15 -12.04 4.85 -10.86
CA SER A 15 -12.18 3.64 -10.03
C SER A 15 -11.50 3.79 -8.65
N VAL A 16 -12.05 3.10 -7.65
CA VAL A 16 -11.36 2.82 -6.38
C VAL A 16 -10.04 2.10 -6.71
N PRO A 17 -8.90 2.44 -6.08
CA PRO A 17 -7.65 1.76 -6.35
C PRO A 17 -7.78 0.27 -6.00
N ASP A 18 -7.22 -0.60 -6.84
CA ASP A 18 -7.14 -2.02 -6.52
C ASP A 18 -6.14 -2.22 -5.37
N PRO A 19 -6.34 -3.22 -4.49
CA PRO A 19 -5.38 -3.52 -3.42
C PRO A 19 -3.98 -3.79 -3.99
N ASP A 20 -3.87 -4.44 -5.14
CA ASP A 20 -2.60 -4.66 -5.84
C ASP A 20 -1.90 -3.35 -6.26
N GLU A 21 -2.66 -2.32 -6.63
CA GLU A 21 -2.10 -1.00 -6.94
C GLU A 21 -1.53 -0.35 -5.68
N VAL A 22 -2.28 -0.43 -4.57
CA VAL A 22 -1.80 0.08 -3.29
C VAL A 22 -0.55 -0.67 -2.82
N VAL A 23 -0.49 -1.99 -2.96
CA VAL A 23 0.71 -2.78 -2.63
C VAL A 23 1.93 -2.33 -3.44
N ARG A 24 1.76 -2.05 -4.74
CA ARG A 24 2.85 -1.51 -5.55
C ARG A 24 3.29 -0.13 -5.10
N GLU A 25 2.36 0.71 -4.71
CA GLU A 25 2.67 2.03 -4.17
C GLU A 25 3.40 1.92 -2.82
N ILE A 26 2.96 1.03 -1.93
CA ILE A 26 3.67 0.70 -0.68
C ILE A 26 5.11 0.28 -0.98
N ALA A 27 5.29 -0.63 -1.95
CA ALA A 27 6.62 -1.09 -2.36
C ALA A 27 7.48 0.04 -2.93
N ALA A 28 6.88 0.94 -3.72
CA ALA A 28 7.58 2.08 -4.28
C ALA A 28 8.01 3.08 -3.20
N ILE A 29 7.15 3.40 -2.24
CA ILE A 29 7.46 4.28 -1.11
C ILE A 29 8.53 3.62 -0.23
N ALA A 30 8.40 2.33 0.08
CA ALA A 30 9.39 1.59 0.84
C ALA A 30 10.77 1.60 0.16
N ALA A 31 10.82 1.43 -1.16
CA ALA A 31 12.07 1.46 -1.90
C ALA A 31 12.66 2.87 -2.02
N ALA A 32 11.82 3.90 -2.21
CA ALA A 32 12.27 5.28 -2.39
C ALA A 32 12.67 5.96 -1.07
N GLU A 33 11.88 5.77 -0.02
CA GLU A 33 12.04 6.49 1.25
C GLU A 33 12.79 5.67 2.30
N LEU A 34 12.73 4.33 2.23
CA LEU A 34 13.30 3.42 3.24
C LEU A 34 14.41 2.51 2.68
N GLU A 35 14.80 2.70 1.41
CA GLU A 35 15.83 1.91 0.73
C GLU A 35 15.60 0.38 0.78
N LEU A 36 14.34 -0.03 0.94
CA LEU A 36 13.94 -1.44 1.00
C LEU A 36 13.85 -2.06 -0.40
N PRO A 37 14.01 -3.39 -0.53
CA PRO A 37 13.86 -4.04 -1.82
C PRO A 37 12.45 -3.87 -2.37
N ALA A 38 12.34 -3.46 -3.64
CA ALA A 38 11.04 -3.26 -4.32
C ALA A 38 10.20 -4.56 -4.47
N ALA A 39 10.75 -5.72 -4.11
CA ALA A 39 10.08 -7.01 -4.12
C ALA A 39 9.22 -7.23 -2.86
N VAL A 40 8.37 -6.26 -2.53
CA VAL A 40 7.41 -6.40 -1.42
C VAL A 40 6.25 -7.28 -1.88
N THR A 41 5.92 -8.31 -1.10
CA THR A 41 4.77 -9.18 -1.38
C THR A 41 3.55 -8.74 -0.56
N PRO A 42 2.32 -8.94 -1.06
CA PRO A 42 1.11 -8.60 -0.30
C PRO A 42 0.98 -9.40 1.01
N ASP A 43 1.52 -10.61 1.06
CA ASP A 43 1.52 -11.47 2.26
C ASP A 43 2.69 -11.13 3.22
N ALA A 44 3.60 -10.25 2.83
CA ALA A 44 4.71 -9.82 3.66
C ALA A 44 4.21 -9.07 4.90
N ARG A 45 4.84 -9.36 6.04
CA ARG A 45 4.58 -8.68 7.30
C ARG A 45 5.38 -7.40 7.38
N LEU A 46 4.71 -6.29 7.69
CA LEU A 46 5.34 -4.96 7.73
C LEU A 46 6.51 -4.92 8.73
N LEU A 47 6.28 -5.44 9.94
CA LEU A 47 7.29 -5.44 11.00
C LEU A 47 8.30 -6.59 10.88
N GLU A 48 7.86 -7.79 10.51
CA GLU A 48 8.71 -8.99 10.55
C GLU A 48 9.45 -9.26 9.24
N ASP A 49 8.82 -9.01 8.09
CA ASP A 49 9.34 -9.35 6.76
C ASP A 49 9.99 -8.14 6.09
N LEU A 50 9.31 -6.98 6.13
CA LEU A 50 9.87 -5.71 5.65
C LEU A 50 10.77 -5.00 6.67
N ALA A 51 10.82 -5.49 7.91
CA ALA A 51 11.55 -4.86 9.00
C ALA A 51 11.26 -3.35 9.14
N LEU A 52 9.99 -2.95 8.94
CA LEU A 52 9.59 -1.56 9.10
C LEU A 52 9.60 -1.18 10.58
N ASP A 53 10.47 -0.26 10.95
CA ASP A 53 10.42 0.40 12.25
C ASP A 53 9.18 1.33 12.37
N SER A 54 8.94 1.84 13.58
CA SER A 54 7.86 2.81 13.84
C SER A 54 7.90 4.03 12.92
N LEU A 55 9.10 4.49 12.57
CA LEU A 55 9.30 5.56 11.58
C LEU A 55 8.96 5.08 10.16
N GLY A 56 9.37 3.88 9.77
CA GLY A 56 9.09 3.32 8.45
C GLY A 56 7.60 3.17 8.19
N LEU A 57 6.86 2.64 9.18
CA LEU A 57 5.40 2.59 9.13
C LEU A 57 4.77 3.98 8.96
N THR A 58 5.27 4.97 9.70
CA THR A 58 4.79 6.36 9.60
C THR A 58 5.05 6.94 8.20
N VAL A 59 6.24 6.70 7.62
CA VAL A 59 6.60 7.17 6.27
C VAL A 59 5.68 6.55 5.21
N ILE A 60 5.45 5.23 5.26
CA ILE A 60 4.53 4.56 4.33
C ILE A 60 3.12 5.10 4.50
N ALA A 61 2.62 5.22 5.73
CA ALA A 61 1.28 5.75 6.00
C ALA A 61 1.11 7.16 5.41
N VAL A 62 2.04 8.08 5.69
CA VAL A 62 2.00 9.46 5.19
C VAL A 62 2.11 9.51 3.67
N GLY A 63 2.95 8.67 3.07
CA GLY A 63 3.07 8.57 1.61
C GLY A 63 1.76 8.15 0.95
N LEU A 64 1.09 7.13 1.51
CA LEU A 64 -0.22 6.66 1.05
C LEU A 64 -1.32 7.72 1.24
N GLU A 65 -1.36 8.36 2.41
CA GLU A 65 -2.31 9.44 2.69
C GLU A 65 -2.18 10.58 1.69
N ASN A 66 -0.96 11.00 1.36
CA ASN A 66 -0.72 12.06 0.39
C ASN A 66 -1.06 11.62 -1.04
N ARG A 67 -0.73 10.37 -1.39
CA ARG A 67 -0.98 9.80 -2.72
C ARG A 67 -2.46 9.62 -3.02
N PHE A 68 -3.18 9.00 -2.10
CA PHE A 68 -4.62 8.68 -2.24
C PHE A 68 -5.54 9.76 -1.65
N ARG A 69 -4.97 10.83 -1.06
CA ARG A 69 -5.71 11.91 -0.39
C ARG A 69 -6.64 11.41 0.71
N ILE A 70 -6.18 10.40 1.46
CA ILE A 70 -6.93 9.82 2.59
C ILE A 70 -6.36 10.23 3.94
N ARG A 71 -7.05 9.85 5.02
CA ARG A 71 -6.55 9.95 6.40
C ARG A 71 -6.60 8.60 7.08
N LEU A 72 -5.44 8.02 7.37
CA LEU A 72 -5.32 6.77 8.11
C LEU A 72 -5.28 7.11 9.59
N ARG A 73 -6.22 6.56 10.37
CA ARG A 73 -6.22 6.75 11.83
C ARG A 73 -5.41 5.64 12.46
N GLU A 74 -4.75 5.94 13.57
CA GLU A 74 -3.96 4.96 14.31
C GLU A 74 -4.82 3.75 14.74
N GLU A 75 -6.07 3.98 15.14
CA GLU A 75 -7.03 2.90 15.50
C GLU A 75 -7.27 1.90 14.35
N ASP A 76 -7.28 2.40 13.10
CA ASP A 76 -7.45 1.59 11.91
C ASP A 76 -6.14 0.85 11.57
N ALA A 77 -4.99 1.43 11.93
CA ALA A 77 -3.66 0.87 11.72
C ALA A 77 -3.23 -0.14 12.79
N GLU A 78 -3.81 -0.12 14.00
CA GLU A 78 -3.47 -1.04 15.10
C GLU A 78 -3.69 -2.53 14.77
N GLY A 79 -4.60 -2.84 13.84
CA GLY A 79 -4.84 -4.21 13.36
C GLY A 79 -3.89 -4.65 12.23
N ILE A 80 -3.19 -3.70 11.61
CA ILE A 80 -2.46 -3.90 10.37
C ILE A 80 -1.12 -4.60 10.63
N ARG A 81 -1.00 -5.83 10.14
CA ARG A 81 0.24 -6.62 10.26
C ARG A 81 0.92 -6.91 8.92
N THR A 82 0.16 -6.92 7.83
CA THR A 82 0.65 -7.28 6.50
C THR A 82 0.41 -6.15 5.51
N VAL A 83 1.16 -6.19 4.42
CA VAL A 83 1.01 -5.24 3.31
C VAL A 83 -0.38 -5.33 2.69
N ARG A 84 -0.95 -6.53 2.56
CA ARG A 84 -2.35 -6.73 2.12
C ARG A 84 -3.34 -6.05 3.04
N ASP A 85 -3.16 -6.15 4.36
CA ASP A 85 -4.07 -5.54 5.33
C ASP A 85 -4.02 -4.00 5.21
N LEU A 86 -2.80 -3.45 5.11
CA LEU A 86 -2.59 -2.02 4.87
C LEU A 86 -3.25 -1.56 3.57
N ALA A 87 -3.06 -2.33 2.49
CA ALA A 87 -3.67 -2.04 1.21
C ALA A 87 -5.20 -2.06 1.27
N ALA A 88 -5.79 -3.08 1.89
CA ALA A 88 -7.24 -3.19 2.07
C ALA A 88 -7.79 -2.00 2.88
N LEU A 89 -7.06 -1.56 3.91
CA LEU A 89 -7.44 -0.41 4.71
C LEU A 89 -7.46 0.88 3.87
N VAL A 90 -6.42 1.12 3.07
CA VAL A 90 -6.35 2.28 2.18
C VAL A 90 -7.52 2.29 1.20
N VAL A 91 -7.78 1.15 0.55
CA VAL A 91 -8.91 0.99 -0.39
C VAL A 91 -10.22 1.36 0.29
N ARG A 92 -10.51 0.74 1.44
CA ARG A 92 -11.71 1.03 2.22
C ARG A 92 -11.81 2.51 2.60
N ARG A 93 -10.70 3.13 2.98
CA ARG A 93 -10.66 4.54 3.38
C ARG A 93 -10.89 5.50 2.21
N VAL A 94 -10.41 5.15 1.02
CA VAL A 94 -10.70 5.88 -0.23
C VAL A 94 -12.18 5.80 -0.55
N GLU A 95 -12.80 4.63 -0.38
CA GLU A 95 -14.25 4.45 -0.58
C GLU A 95 -15.06 5.27 0.41
N GLU A 96 -14.74 5.20 1.71
CA GLU A 96 -15.44 5.94 2.78
C GLU A 96 -15.32 7.47 2.63
N GLN A 97 -14.22 7.99 2.06
CA GLN A 97 -14.08 9.43 1.77
C GLN A 97 -14.84 9.89 0.52
N ARG A 98 -15.19 8.96 -0.37
CA ARG A 98 -15.96 9.25 -1.59
C ARG A 98 -17.47 9.10 -1.39
N ALA A 99 -17.89 8.39 -0.33
CA ALA A 99 -19.29 8.23 0.09
C ALA A 99 -19.79 9.45 0.87
#